data_AF-A0A376KQI1-F1
#
_entry.id   AF-A0A376KQI1-F1
#
_cell.length_a   1.000
_cell.length_b   1.000
_cell.length_c   1.000
_cell.angle_alpha   90.00
_cell.angle_beta   90.00
_cell.angle_gamma   90.00
#
_symmetry.space_group_name_H-M   'P 1'
#
loop_
_entity.id
_entity.type
_entity.pdbx_description
1 polymer ?
#
loop_
_entity_poly.entity_id
_entity_poly.type
_entity_poly.pdbx_seq_one_letter_code
_entity_poly.pdbx_strand_id
1 'polypeptide(L)' 'MSDLAREITPVNIEEELKSSYLDYAMSVIVGRALPDVRDGLKPVHRRVLYAMNVTRQ' A
#
# COMPACT_ATOMS: atom_id res chain seq x y z
N MET A 1 23.92 16.52 -26.87
CA MET A 1 23.63 15.55 -25.78
C MET A 1 23.77 16.26 -24.44
N SER A 2 22.86 17.18 -24.09
CA SER A 2 22.98 18.01 -22.88
C SER A 2 21.77 17.94 -21.93
N ASP A 3 20.71 17.21 -22.26
CA ASP A 3 19.42 17.41 -21.58
C ASP A 3 19.03 16.24 -20.65
N LEU A 4 20.02 15.48 -20.16
CA LEU A 4 19.81 14.36 -19.24
C LEU A 4 20.21 14.67 -17.79
N ALA A 5 20.44 15.93 -17.45
CA ALA A 5 20.51 16.35 -16.06
C ALA A 5 19.06 16.46 -15.54
N ARG A 6 18.46 15.31 -15.18
CA ARG A 6 17.19 15.23 -14.45
C ARG A 6 17.20 16.28 -13.33
N GLU A 7 16.19 17.16 -13.31
CA GLU A 7 15.95 18.10 -12.22
C GLU A 7 16.03 17.37 -10.88
N ILE A 8 17.08 17.66 -10.10
CA ILE A 8 17.18 17.22 -8.72
C ILE A 8 16.40 18.23 -7.90
N THR A 9 15.15 17.91 -7.58
CA THR A 9 14.34 18.72 -6.68
C THR A 9 14.74 18.41 -5.24
N PRO A 10 15.30 19.36 -4.49
CA PRO A 10 15.59 19.14 -3.08
C PRO A 10 14.27 18.95 -2.31
N VAL A 11 14.21 17.93 -1.45
CA VAL A 11 13.05 17.62 -0.61
C VAL A 11 13.43 17.83 0.86
N ASN A 12 12.55 18.44 1.63
CA ASN A 12 12.75 18.60 3.06
C ASN A 12 12.53 17.24 3.77
N ILE A 13 13.54 16.76 4.49
CA ILE A 13 13.51 15.46 5.16
C ILE A 13 12.41 15.34 6.22
N GLU A 14 12.10 16.42 6.94
CA GLU A 14 11.08 16.40 7.99
C GLU A 14 9.68 16.21 7.40
N GLU A 15 9.41 16.90 6.29
CA GLU A 15 8.16 16.80 5.55
C GLU A 15 8.00 15.42 4.91
N GLU A 16 9.05 14.92 4.27
CA GLU A 16 9.07 13.60 3.64
C GLU A 16 8.83 12.48 4.65
N LEU A 17 9.51 12.53 5.80
CA LEU A 17 9.37 11.52 6.85
C LEU A 17 7.93 11.49 7.38
N LYS A 18 7.32 12.66 7.61
CA LYS A 18 5.93 12.76 8.05
C LYS A 18 4.96 12.19 7.00
N SER A 19 5.14 12.53 5.73
CA SER A 19 4.29 12.02 4.64
C SER A 19 4.42 10.51 4.50
N SER A 20 5.64 10.01 4.34
CA SER A 20 5.94 8.59 4.21
C SER A 20 5.43 7.77 5.40
N TYR A 21 5.55 8.30 6.63
CA TYR A 21 5.00 7.65 7.82
C TYR A 21 3.47 7.57 7.76
N LEU A 22 2.79 8.66 7.41
CA LEU A 22 1.34 8.71 7.34
C LEU A 22 0.80 7.78 6.25
N ASP A 23 1.43 7.77 5.07
CA ASP A 23 1.06 6.92 3.95
C ASP A 23 1.23 5.44 4.29
N TYR A 24 2.36 5.09 4.91
CA TYR A 24 2.58 3.72 5.39
C TYR A 24 1.56 3.33 6.45
N ALA A 25 1.35 4.16 7.48
CA ALA A 25 0.40 3.89 8.56
C ALA A 25 -1.02 3.68 8.02
N MET A 26 -1.48 4.54 7.09
CA MET A 26 -2.80 4.43 6.49
C MET A 26 -2.93 3.13 5.67
N SER A 27 -1.91 2.78 4.88
CA SER A 27 -1.88 1.52 4.12
C SER A 27 -1.94 0.28 5.03
N VAL A 28 -1.30 0.33 6.21
CA VAL A 28 -1.36 -0.76 7.19
C VAL A 28 -2.78 -0.89 7.73
N ILE A 29 -3.36 0.22 8.20
CA ILE A 29 -4.66 0.23 8.88
C ILE A 29 -5.74 -0.32 7.95
N VAL A 30 -5.84 0.23 6.74
CA VAL A 30 -6.91 -0.08 5.80
C VAL A 30 -6.62 -1.37 5.02
N GLY A 31 -5.38 -1.55 4.57
CA GLY A 31 -5.02 -2.58 3.60
C GLY A 31 -4.51 -3.89 4.20
N ARG A 32 -4.25 -3.95 5.51
CA ARG A 32 -3.61 -5.12 6.14
C ARG A 32 -4.16 -5.49 7.52
N ALA A 33 -4.29 -4.53 8.42
CA ALA A 33 -4.49 -4.78 9.83
C ALA A 33 -5.96 -5.02 10.20
N LEU A 34 -6.85 -4.13 9.79
CA LEU A 34 -8.27 -4.18 10.15
C LEU A 34 -9.07 -5.08 9.18
N PRO A 35 -9.96 -5.95 9.69
CA PRO A 35 -10.89 -6.70 8.86
C PRO A 35 -12.04 -5.80 8.38
N ASP A 36 -12.67 -6.19 7.27
CA ASP A 36 -13.87 -5.52 6.78
C ASP A 36 -15.09 -5.93 7.63
N VAL A 37 -15.98 -4.98 7.94
CA VAL A 37 -17.15 -5.23 8.79
C VAL A 37 -18.19 -6.15 8.14
N ARG A 38 -18.19 -6.23 6.81
CA ARG A 38 -19.20 -7.01 6.05
C ARG A 38 -18.96 -8.51 6.15
N ASP A 39 -17.69 -8.92 6.18
CA ASP A 39 -17.28 -10.33 6.12
C ASP A 39 -16.36 -10.75 7.29
N GLY A 40 -15.84 -9.79 8.07
CA GLY A 40 -14.87 -10.06 9.13
C GLY A 40 -13.50 -10.52 8.63
N LEU A 41 -13.24 -10.48 7.32
CA LEU A 41 -12.03 -11.03 6.72
C LEU A 41 -10.98 -9.96 6.44
N LYS A 42 -9.73 -10.30 6.75
CA LYS A 42 -8.57 -9.53 6.29
C LYS A 42 -8.34 -9.74 4.79
N PRO A 43 -7.70 -8.78 4.08
CA PRO A 43 -7.44 -8.90 2.65
C PRO A 43 -6.72 -10.18 2.23
N VAL A 44 -5.83 -10.73 3.06
CA VAL A 44 -5.13 -12.00 2.78
C VAL A 44 -6.09 -13.19 2.70
N HIS A 45 -7.07 -13.28 3.60
CA HIS A 45 -8.04 -14.38 3.60
C HIS A 45 -8.90 -14.34 2.34
N ARG A 46 -9.37 -13.15 1.94
CA ARG A 46 -10.17 -12.97 0.73
C ARG A 46 -9.43 -13.42 -0.53
N ARG A 47 -8.13 -13.09 -0.64
CA ARG A 47 -7.29 -13.51 -1.78
C ARG A 47 -7.10 -15.03 -1.82
N VAL A 48 -6.84 -15.66 -0.67
CA VAL A 48 -6.68 -17.12 -0.59
C VAL A 48 -7.98 -17.83 -0.97
N LEU A 49 -9.11 -17.44 -0.38
CA LEU A 49 -10.41 -18.05 -0.70
C LEU A 49 -10.79 -17.86 -2.17
N TYR A 50 -10.53 -16.68 -2.74
CA TYR A 50 -10.74 -16.42 -4.16
C TYR A 50 -9.86 -17.33 -5.03
N ALA A 51 -8.55 -17.42 -4.74
CA ALA A 51 -7.64 -18.28 -5.49
C ALA A 51 -8.05 -19.75 -5.43
N MET A 52 -8.46 -20.25 -4.26
CA MET A 52 -8.96 -21.62 -4.11
C MET A 52 -10.22 -21.88 -4.94
N ASN A 53 -11.11 -20.89 -5.05
CA ASN A 53 -12.32 -21.00 -5.87
C ASN A 53 -12.00 -21.01 -7.37
N VAL A 54 -11.09 -20.15 -7.82
CA VAL A 54 -10.71 -20.05 -9.23
C VAL A 54 -9.92 -21.28 -9.69
N THR A 55 -8.99 -21.79 -8.89
CA THR A 55 -8.15 -22.95 -9.27
C THR A 55 -8.90 -24.29 -9.27
N ARG A 56 -10.07 -24.36 -8.63
CA ARG A 56 -10.89 -25.58 -8.56
C ARG A 56 -11.79 -25.77 -9.79
N GLN A 57 -11.99 -24.73 -10.60
CA GLN A 57 -12.71 -24.79 -11.87
C GLN A 57 -11.75 -25.10 -13.01
#